data_AF-G3TU17-F1
#
_entry.id   AF-G3TU17-F1
#
_cell.length_a   1.000
_cell.length_b   1.000
_cell.length_c   1.000
_cell.angle_alpha   90.00
_cell.angle_beta   90.00
_cell.angle_gamma   90.00
#
_symmetry.space_group_name_H-M   'P 1'
#
loop_
_entity.id
_entity.type
_entity.pdbx_description
1 polymer ?
#
loop_
_entity_poly.entity_id
_entity_poly.type
_entity_poly.pdbx_seq_one_letter_code
_entity_poly.pdbx_strand_id
1 'polypeptide(L)'
;LQAEHPKSQSATLPSSVPSCRSLSPSEDGPSGHSSLSGGELARNLQESVRHRILYLSEQLRVEKASRDKNTVGYLKLVFKADRHQAPHIRQAFEKVNQRVSATIAQIERRLRQYHQQLQELEECCRAKGLVLKAESSLDNCEQLSERAPFLETPKSGRKDGLASNLSEVTRHFTLGKFAETKRTVQQHDLLVQKMKEELTEVKKLHLSLQVSCEGLKEKYQADLQLLLEALQEKTCR
;
A
#
# COMPACT_ATOMS: atom_id res chain seq x y z
N LEU A 1 64.09 14.58 45.85
CA LEU A 1 63.62 13.20 45.62
C LEU A 1 63.50 13.01 44.11
N GLN A 2 64.05 11.90 43.62
CA GLN A 2 64.35 11.41 42.24
C GLN A 2 63.36 11.83 41.13
N ALA A 3 63.77 12.25 39.91
CA ALA A 3 64.44 11.52 38.80
C ALA A 3 63.61 10.30 38.33
N GLU A 4 63.18 10.10 37.08
CA GLU A 4 63.95 9.94 35.83
C GLU A 4 62.98 9.86 34.62
N HIS A 5 63.39 10.43 33.48
CA HIS A 5 63.11 9.93 32.11
C HIS A 5 64.08 8.75 31.82
N PRO A 6 63.89 7.80 30.84
CA PRO A 6 63.86 8.12 29.38
C PRO A 6 63.17 7.04 28.46
N LYS A 7 62.73 7.37 27.22
CA LYS A 7 63.36 7.16 25.88
C LYS A 7 63.16 5.78 25.19
N SER A 8 62.46 5.86 24.06
CA SER A 8 62.57 5.17 22.75
C SER A 8 63.22 3.79 22.63
N GLN A 9 62.63 2.89 21.79
CA GLN A 9 63.28 2.33 20.59
C GLN A 9 62.40 1.36 19.79
N SER A 10 62.57 1.44 18.47
CA SER A 10 62.06 0.59 17.40
C SER A 10 62.80 -0.75 17.31
N ALA A 11 62.14 -1.81 16.84
CA ALA A 11 62.79 -2.98 16.24
C ALA A 11 61.86 -3.78 15.29
N THR A 12 62.23 -3.78 14.01
CA THR A 12 62.51 -4.95 13.15
C THR A 12 61.46 -6.06 12.92
N LEU A 13 61.16 -6.26 11.63
CA LEU A 13 60.41 -7.37 11.00
C LEU A 13 61.06 -8.75 11.24
N PRO A 14 60.34 -9.86 10.98
CA PRO A 14 60.69 -10.61 9.77
C PRO A 14 59.50 -11.15 8.95
N SER A 15 59.83 -11.40 7.69
CA SER A 15 59.05 -11.97 6.60
C SER A 15 58.55 -13.40 6.83
N SER A 16 57.37 -13.72 6.31
CA SER A 16 57.18 -14.95 5.54
C SER A 16 55.95 -14.83 4.64
N VAL A 17 56.17 -15.04 3.34
CA VAL A 17 55.12 -15.29 2.33
C VAL A 17 55.28 -16.76 1.95
N PRO A 18 54.18 -17.50 1.76
CA PRO A 18 54.04 -18.14 0.47
C PRO A 18 52.63 -18.01 -0.11
N SER A 19 52.59 -17.40 -1.30
CA SER A 19 51.84 -17.83 -2.49
C SER A 19 50.50 -18.56 -2.29
N CYS A 20 49.41 -17.83 -2.54
CA CYS A 20 48.15 -18.43 -2.99
C CYS A 20 47.68 -17.73 -4.28
N ARG A 21 48.16 -18.29 -5.39
CA ARG A 21 47.44 -18.58 -6.63
C ARG A 21 46.10 -17.87 -6.83
N SER A 22 46.08 -16.93 -7.76
CA SER A 22 44.87 -16.38 -8.39
C SER A 22 44.01 -17.51 -8.95
N LEU A 23 42.74 -17.58 -8.54
CA LEU A 23 41.68 -18.29 -9.24
C LEU A 23 40.55 -17.31 -9.54
N SER A 24 40.29 -17.20 -10.83
CA SER A 24 39.24 -16.45 -11.50
C SER A 24 37.84 -16.82 -10.99
N PRO A 25 36.84 -15.94 -11.16
CA PRO A 25 35.47 -16.20 -10.74
C PRO A 25 34.86 -17.28 -11.65
N SER A 26 34.44 -18.39 -11.05
CA SER A 26 33.56 -19.34 -11.72
C SER A 26 32.14 -18.80 -11.65
N GLU A 27 31.65 -18.34 -12.80
CA GLU A 27 30.23 -18.21 -13.09
C GLU A 27 29.58 -19.59 -12.93
N ASP A 28 28.89 -19.82 -11.82
CA ASP A 28 27.93 -20.91 -11.73
C ASP A 28 26.73 -20.45 -10.90
N GLY A 29 25.69 -20.04 -11.63
CA GLY A 29 24.39 -19.66 -11.10
C GLY A 29 23.68 -20.85 -10.45
N PRO A 30 22.70 -20.59 -9.58
CA PRO A 30 21.46 -20.06 -10.11
C PRO A 30 21.13 -18.77 -9.36
N SER A 31 21.32 -17.65 -10.06
CA SER A 31 20.64 -16.44 -9.65
C SER A 31 19.15 -16.64 -9.91
N GLY A 32 18.45 -17.13 -8.88
CA GLY A 32 17.00 -17.11 -8.75
C GLY A 32 16.50 -15.67 -8.62
N HIS A 33 16.85 -14.79 -9.56
CA HIS A 33 16.07 -13.61 -9.80
C HIS A 33 14.82 -14.08 -10.53
N SER A 34 13.79 -14.39 -9.74
CA SER A 34 12.41 -14.45 -10.17
C SER A 34 12.09 -13.13 -10.88
N SER A 35 12.40 -13.10 -12.16
CA SER A 35 12.09 -12.02 -13.06
C SER A 35 10.60 -12.15 -13.27
N LEU A 36 9.83 -11.60 -12.31
CA LEU A 36 8.38 -11.56 -12.36
C LEU A 36 8.01 -11.06 -13.74
N SER A 37 7.49 -11.97 -14.56
CA SER A 37 7.07 -11.67 -15.92
C SER A 37 6.12 -10.48 -15.88
N GLY A 38 6.14 -9.63 -16.91
CA GLY A 38 5.29 -8.43 -16.97
C GLY A 38 3.81 -8.73 -16.73
N GLY A 39 3.35 -9.95 -17.03
CA GLY A 39 2.01 -10.41 -16.71
C GLY A 39 1.75 -10.61 -15.22
N GLU A 40 2.74 -11.04 -14.44
CA GLU A 40 2.61 -11.24 -13.00
C GLU A 40 2.65 -9.93 -12.22
N LEU A 41 3.48 -8.97 -12.65
CA LEU A 41 3.42 -7.60 -12.12
C LEU A 41 2.05 -6.95 -12.33
N ALA A 42 1.45 -7.11 -13.53
CA ALA A 42 0.14 -6.57 -13.84
C ALA A 42 -0.97 -7.19 -12.96
N ARG A 43 -0.94 -8.52 -12.76
CA ARG A 43 -1.87 -9.22 -11.86
C ARG A 43 -1.73 -8.75 -10.41
N ASN A 44 -0.50 -8.59 -9.92
CA ASN A 44 -0.23 -8.11 -8.57
C ASN A 44 -0.72 -6.67 -8.35
N LEU A 45 -0.52 -5.79 -9.33
CA LEU A 45 -1.03 -4.42 -9.27
C LEU A 45 -2.57 -4.40 -9.25
N GLN A 46 -3.22 -5.20 -10.10
CA GLN A 46 -4.67 -5.32 -10.15
C GLN A 46 -5.24 -5.81 -8.81
N GLU A 47 -4.61 -6.82 -8.21
CA GLU A 47 -4.99 -7.34 -6.89
C GLU A 47 -4.82 -6.29 -5.79
N SER A 48 -3.73 -5.51 -5.81
CA SER A 48 -3.53 -4.43 -4.85
C SER A 48 -4.62 -3.35 -4.93
N VAL A 49 -5.10 -3.04 -6.14
CA VAL A 49 -6.19 -2.09 -6.36
C VAL A 49 -7.52 -2.67 -5.84
N ARG A 50 -7.81 -3.95 -6.10
CA ARG A 50 -8.99 -4.64 -5.56
C ARG A 50 -9.01 -4.61 -4.03
N HIS A 51 -7.88 -4.96 -3.41
CA HIS A 51 -7.76 -4.90 -1.96
C HIS A 51 -8.02 -3.48 -1.43
N ARG A 52 -7.51 -2.46 -2.12
CA ARG A 52 -7.73 -1.06 -1.73
C ARG A 52 -9.19 -0.63 -1.85
N ILE A 53 -9.90 -1.09 -2.87
CA ILE A 53 -11.34 -0.88 -3.05
C ILE A 53 -12.12 -1.51 -1.89
N LEU A 54 -11.84 -2.77 -1.56
CA LEU A 54 -12.50 -3.47 -0.45
C LEU A 54 -12.30 -2.73 0.87
N TYR A 55 -11.04 -2.35 1.16
CA TYR A 55 -10.70 -1.58 2.36
C TYR A 55 -11.46 -0.26 2.45
N LEU A 56 -11.46 0.55 1.38
CA LEU A 56 -12.15 1.84 1.38
C LEU A 56 -13.68 1.70 1.42
N SER A 57 -14.22 0.63 0.84
CA SER A 57 -15.66 0.34 0.90
C SER A 57 -16.09 0.00 2.32
N GLU A 58 -15.29 -0.79 3.03
CA GLU A 58 -15.54 -1.09 4.44
C GLU A 58 -15.37 0.17 5.32
N GLN A 59 -14.34 0.97 5.06
CA GLN A 59 -14.17 2.25 5.74
C GLN A 59 -15.37 3.17 5.52
N LEU A 60 -15.89 3.26 4.29
CA LEU A 60 -17.09 4.05 3.96
C LEU A 60 -18.31 3.57 4.74
N ARG A 61 -18.49 2.24 4.85
CA ARG A 61 -19.59 1.62 5.59
C ARG A 61 -19.53 1.98 7.07
N VAL A 62 -18.34 1.86 7.69
CA VAL A 62 -18.12 2.21 9.09
C VAL A 62 -18.39 3.70 9.33
N GLU A 63 -17.93 4.59 8.46
CA GLU A 63 -18.13 6.03 8.68
C GLU A 63 -19.59 6.45 8.51
N LYS A 64 -20.31 5.85 7.55
CA LYS A 64 -21.76 6.06 7.42
C LYS A 64 -22.49 5.56 8.66
N ALA A 65 -22.19 4.36 9.16
CA ALA A 65 -22.79 3.84 10.38
C ALA A 65 -22.46 4.68 11.62
N SER A 66 -21.23 5.22 11.72
CA SER A 66 -20.80 6.12 12.79
C SER A 66 -21.57 7.44 12.75
N ARG A 67 -21.75 8.03 11.56
CA ARG A 67 -22.57 9.22 11.35
C ARG A 67 -24.02 9.01 11.78
N ASP A 68 -24.59 7.86 11.44
CA ASP A 68 -25.98 7.55 11.75
C ASP A 68 -26.17 7.37 13.27
N LYS A 69 -25.23 6.69 13.95
CA LYS A 69 -25.17 6.60 15.42
C LYS A 69 -25.08 8.00 16.06
N ASN A 70 -24.24 8.88 15.51
CA ASN A 70 -24.10 10.25 16.00
C ASN A 70 -25.40 11.05 15.81
N THR A 71 -26.07 10.88 14.67
CA THR A 71 -27.37 11.50 14.37
C THR A 71 -28.44 11.08 15.38
N VAL A 72 -28.54 9.77 15.67
CA VAL A 72 -29.46 9.26 16.70
C VAL A 72 -29.14 9.85 18.08
N GLY A 73 -27.84 9.90 18.44
CA GLY A 73 -27.39 10.51 19.69
C GLY A 73 -27.73 11.99 19.81
N TYR A 74 -27.55 12.76 18.73
CA TYR A 74 -27.93 14.17 18.65
C TYR A 74 -29.43 14.38 18.87
N LEU A 75 -30.27 13.60 18.19
CA LEU A 75 -31.74 13.70 18.36
C LEU A 75 -32.16 13.45 19.81
N LYS A 76 -31.55 12.45 20.48
CA LYS A 76 -31.80 12.15 21.90
C LYS A 76 -31.37 13.28 22.83
N LEU A 77 -30.25 13.94 22.53
CA LEU A 77 -29.76 15.09 23.31
C LEU A 77 -30.66 16.31 23.13
N VAL A 78 -31.01 16.65 21.90
CA VAL A 78 -31.89 17.79 21.59
C VAL A 78 -33.27 17.60 22.20
N PHE A 79 -33.82 16.39 22.19
CA PHE A 79 -35.10 16.10 22.82
C PHE A 79 -35.11 16.40 24.33
N LYS A 80 -33.99 16.20 25.02
CA LYS A 80 -33.85 16.43 26.46
C LYS A 80 -33.33 17.83 26.81
N ALA A 81 -32.88 18.60 25.82
CA ALA A 81 -32.22 19.86 26.02
C ALA A 81 -33.22 20.99 26.25
N ASP A 82 -32.88 21.90 27.17
CA ASP A 82 -33.60 23.16 27.33
C ASP A 82 -33.26 24.17 26.21
N ARG A 83 -33.99 25.31 26.19
CA ARG A 83 -33.82 26.36 25.16
C ARG A 83 -32.40 26.94 25.10
N HIS A 84 -31.66 26.91 26.20
CA HIS A 84 -30.30 27.47 26.29
C HIS A 84 -29.23 26.48 25.85
N GLN A 85 -29.43 25.18 26.11
CA GLN A 85 -28.50 24.11 25.72
C GLN A 85 -28.63 23.71 24.24
N ALA A 86 -29.84 23.78 23.68
CA ALA A 86 -30.12 23.32 22.33
C ALA A 86 -29.24 23.97 21.23
N PRO A 87 -28.95 25.29 21.25
CA PRO A 87 -28.01 25.91 20.30
C PRO A 87 -26.60 25.33 20.37
N HIS A 88 -26.07 25.08 21.57
CA HIS A 88 -24.73 24.52 21.77
C HIS A 88 -24.65 23.07 21.27
N ILE A 89 -25.68 22.27 21.54
CA ILE A 89 -25.79 20.89 21.05
C ILE A 89 -25.84 20.88 19.51
N ARG A 90 -26.63 21.78 18.89
CA ARG A 90 -26.67 21.96 17.44
C ARG A 90 -25.30 22.28 16.85
N GLN A 91 -24.62 23.28 17.40
CA GLN A 91 -23.31 23.70 16.91
C GLN A 91 -22.27 22.58 17.01
N ALA A 92 -22.27 21.82 18.12
CA ALA A 92 -21.38 20.68 18.30
C ALA A 92 -21.66 19.58 17.25
N PHE A 93 -22.93 19.24 17.03
CA PHE A 93 -23.34 18.28 16.02
C PHE A 93 -22.93 18.72 14.62
N GLU A 94 -23.19 19.96 14.24
CA GLU A 94 -22.86 20.48 12.92
C GLU A 94 -21.35 20.39 12.64
N LYS A 95 -20.52 20.75 13.62
CA LYS A 95 -19.05 20.65 13.50
C LYS A 95 -18.59 19.20 13.30
N VAL A 96 -19.20 18.25 14.00
CA VAL A 96 -18.90 16.81 13.83
C VAL A 96 -19.38 16.34 12.45
N ASN A 97 -20.60 16.71 12.07
CA ASN A 97 -21.21 16.30 10.80
C ASN A 97 -20.45 16.84 9.58
N GLN A 98 -19.95 18.09 9.64
CA GLN A 98 -19.09 18.66 8.60
C GLN A 98 -17.82 17.83 8.38
N ARG A 99 -17.14 17.45 9.48
CA ARG A 99 -15.94 16.61 9.41
C ARG A 99 -16.23 15.23 8.82
N VAL A 100 -17.27 14.57 9.32
CA VAL A 100 -17.66 13.23 8.85
C VAL A 100 -18.09 13.28 7.38
N SER A 101 -18.83 14.30 6.97
CA SER A 101 -19.24 14.50 5.57
C SER A 101 -18.03 14.71 4.66
N ALA A 102 -17.03 15.50 5.09
CA ALA A 102 -15.79 15.68 4.34
C ALA A 102 -15.01 14.36 4.20
N THR A 103 -14.91 13.57 5.28
CA THR A 103 -14.27 12.25 5.25
C THR A 103 -14.99 11.28 4.31
N ILE A 104 -16.32 11.18 4.39
CA ILE A 104 -17.14 10.35 3.51
C ILE A 104 -16.91 10.74 2.05
N ALA A 105 -17.00 12.03 1.72
CA ALA A 105 -16.78 12.52 0.36
C ALA A 105 -15.35 12.25 -0.16
N GLN A 106 -14.35 12.25 0.72
CA GLN A 106 -12.98 11.88 0.37
C GLN A 106 -12.86 10.38 0.06
N ILE A 107 -13.45 9.52 0.89
CA ILE A 107 -13.45 8.07 0.68
C ILE A 107 -14.17 7.74 -0.64
N GLU A 108 -15.34 8.33 -0.88
CA GLU A 108 -16.11 8.14 -2.11
C GLU A 108 -15.34 8.58 -3.36
N ARG A 109 -14.61 9.70 -3.30
CA ARG A 109 -13.73 10.13 -4.39
C ARG A 109 -12.63 9.12 -4.68
N ARG A 110 -11.96 8.61 -3.64
CA ARG A 110 -10.89 7.60 -3.80
C ARG A 110 -11.43 6.29 -4.36
N LEU A 111 -12.60 5.84 -3.91
CA LEU A 111 -13.26 4.66 -4.47
C LEU A 111 -13.52 4.81 -5.97
N ARG A 112 -14.02 5.96 -6.42
CA ARG A 112 -14.19 6.23 -7.86
C ARG A 112 -12.87 6.15 -8.62
N GLN A 113 -11.80 6.74 -8.07
CA GLN A 113 -10.46 6.69 -8.68
C GLN A 113 -9.95 5.25 -8.81
N TYR A 114 -10.07 4.43 -7.76
CA TYR A 114 -9.60 3.05 -7.83
C TYR A 114 -10.47 2.15 -8.72
N HIS A 115 -11.79 2.37 -8.77
CA HIS A 115 -12.64 1.66 -9.73
C HIS A 115 -12.26 1.99 -11.16
N GLN A 116 -12.00 3.27 -11.47
CA GLN A 116 -11.52 3.68 -12.79
C GLN A 116 -10.16 3.06 -13.11
N GLN A 117 -9.22 3.09 -12.15
CA GLN A 117 -7.90 2.47 -12.32
C GLN A 117 -8.00 0.96 -12.55
N LEU A 118 -8.90 0.26 -11.86
CA LEU A 118 -9.12 -1.17 -12.05
C LEU A 118 -9.65 -1.47 -13.46
N GLN A 119 -10.59 -0.66 -13.93
CA GLN A 119 -11.14 -0.77 -15.29
C GLN A 119 -10.06 -0.55 -16.36
N GLU A 120 -9.23 0.49 -16.21
CA GLU A 120 -8.11 0.77 -17.13
C GLU A 120 -7.10 -0.39 -17.18
N LEU A 121 -6.80 -1.01 -16.04
CA LEU A 121 -5.91 -2.18 -15.97
C LEU A 121 -6.52 -3.41 -16.64
N GLU A 122 -7.84 -3.61 -16.54
CA GLU A 122 -8.56 -4.70 -17.17
C GLU A 122 -8.65 -4.53 -18.70
N GLU A 123 -8.92 -3.31 -19.16
CA GLU A 123 -9.00 -2.97 -20.58
C GLU A 123 -7.61 -3.07 -21.25
N CYS A 124 -6.55 -2.60 -20.59
CA CYS A 124 -5.18 -2.71 -21.08
C CYS A 124 -4.71 -4.17 -21.23
N CYS A 125 -5.11 -5.05 -20.30
CA CYS A 125 -4.84 -6.49 -20.40
C CYS A 125 -5.61 -7.14 -21.57
N ARG A 126 -6.86 -6.73 -21.82
CA ARG A 126 -7.67 -7.25 -22.93
C ARG A 126 -7.16 -6.80 -24.30
N ALA A 127 -6.68 -5.56 -24.43
CA ALA A 127 -6.09 -5.04 -25.66
C ALA A 127 -4.77 -5.72 -26.04
N LYS A 128 -3.91 -6.01 -25.05
CA LYS A 128 -2.64 -6.73 -25.27
C LYS A 128 -2.84 -8.19 -25.73
N GLY A 129 -3.94 -8.83 -25.31
CA GLY A 129 -4.31 -10.17 -25.78
C GLY A 129 -4.79 -10.22 -27.24
N LEU A 130 -5.20 -9.08 -27.82
CA LEU A 130 -5.61 -8.97 -29.22
C LEU A 130 -4.42 -8.71 -30.17
N VAL A 131 -3.42 -7.95 -29.73
CA VAL A 131 -2.23 -7.63 -30.54
C VAL A 131 -1.35 -8.88 -30.78
N LEU A 132 -1.21 -9.76 -29.78
CA LEU A 132 -0.46 -11.02 -29.95
C LEU A 132 -1.11 -12.03 -30.90
N LYS A 133 -2.36 -11.79 -31.34
CA LYS A 133 -3.05 -12.64 -32.34
C LYS A 133 -2.94 -12.09 -33.77
N ALA A 134 -2.40 -10.89 -33.95
CA ALA A 134 -2.23 -10.25 -35.27
C ALA A 134 -0.78 -10.29 -35.79
N GLU A 135 0.20 -10.59 -34.95
CA GLU A 135 1.64 -10.57 -35.32
C GLU A 135 2.23 -11.94 -35.70
N SER A 136 1.42 -12.98 -35.95
CA SER A 136 1.92 -14.25 -36.48
C SER A 136 1.93 -14.32 -38.02
N SER A 137 1.70 -13.21 -38.73
CA SER A 137 1.71 -13.19 -40.19
C SER A 137 2.00 -11.80 -40.77
N LEU A 138 3.25 -11.36 -40.74
CA LEU A 138 3.81 -10.55 -41.82
C LEU A 138 5.33 -10.46 -41.68
N ASP A 139 5.98 -11.33 -42.44
CA ASP A 139 7.40 -11.28 -42.73
C ASP A 139 7.63 -10.36 -43.95
N ASN A 140 8.66 -9.53 -43.85
CA ASN A 140 9.35 -8.73 -44.87
C ASN A 140 8.62 -7.61 -45.65
N CYS A 141 9.04 -6.36 -45.43
CA CYS A 141 9.71 -5.59 -46.49
C CYS A 141 10.53 -4.41 -45.93
N GLU A 142 11.76 -4.29 -46.41
CA GLU A 142 12.74 -3.25 -46.10
C GLU A 142 12.37 -1.87 -46.67
N GLN A 143 12.60 -0.84 -45.85
CA GLN A 143 13.34 0.40 -46.12
C GLN A 143 13.04 1.27 -47.37
N LEU A 144 12.49 2.47 -47.14
CA LEU A 144 12.71 3.69 -47.95
C LEU A 144 12.33 4.93 -47.11
N SER A 145 13.31 5.65 -46.57
CA SER A 145 13.88 6.90 -47.11
C SER A 145 13.06 8.16 -46.76
N GLU A 146 13.64 8.94 -45.84
CA GLU A 146 13.82 10.40 -45.91
C GLU A 146 12.58 11.31 -46.04
N ARG A 147 12.19 11.99 -44.95
CA ARG A 147 12.31 13.46 -44.74
C ARG A 147 11.46 13.93 -43.54
N ALA A 148 12.06 14.72 -42.64
CA ALA A 148 11.38 15.49 -41.58
C ALA A 148 11.11 16.95 -42.04
N PRO A 149 10.63 17.86 -41.18
CA PRO A 149 9.24 18.10 -40.79
C PRO A 149 8.76 19.51 -41.22
N PHE A 150 7.44 19.74 -41.33
CA PHE A 150 6.90 21.11 -41.44
C PHE A 150 5.86 21.37 -40.36
N LEU A 151 6.28 22.20 -39.41
CA LEU A 151 5.42 23.03 -38.58
C LEU A 151 4.79 24.10 -39.47
N GLU A 152 3.47 24.28 -39.40
CA GLU A 152 2.88 25.60 -39.64
C GLU A 152 1.64 25.83 -38.79
N THR A 153 1.60 27.04 -38.25
CA THR A 153 0.59 27.61 -37.34
C THR A 153 -0.24 28.62 -38.13
N PRO A 154 -1.45 28.97 -37.68
CA PRO A 154 -2.00 30.29 -37.99
C PRO A 154 -2.05 31.17 -36.72
N LYS A 155 -1.24 32.23 -36.72
CA LYS A 155 -1.46 33.41 -35.87
C LYS A 155 -2.57 34.27 -36.49
N SER A 156 -3.62 34.54 -35.72
CA SER A 156 -4.49 35.71 -35.90
C SER A 156 -4.14 36.74 -34.81
N GLY A 157 -4.01 38.00 -35.21
CA GLY A 157 -3.33 39.03 -34.46
C GLY A 157 -4.23 40.05 -33.73
N ARG A 158 -3.65 40.55 -32.62
CA ARG A 158 -3.68 41.93 -32.07
C ARG A 158 -5.03 42.39 -31.43
N LYS A 159 -5.13 42.37 -30.08
CA LYS A 159 -4.78 43.40 -29.05
C LYS A 159 -6.03 44.30 -28.81
N ASP A 160 -6.51 44.60 -27.62
CA ASP A 160 -5.91 45.08 -26.36
C ASP A 160 -6.70 44.46 -25.17
N GLY A 161 -6.17 44.20 -23.97
CA GLY A 161 -5.52 45.09 -23.02
C GLY A 161 -6.27 44.96 -21.69
N LEU A 162 -5.70 44.24 -20.71
CA LEU A 162 -5.99 44.27 -19.25
C LEU A 162 -5.31 43.06 -18.59
N ALA A 163 -4.04 43.22 -18.22
CA ALA A 163 -3.33 42.27 -17.38
C ALA A 163 -2.67 43.05 -16.24
N SER A 164 -3.33 43.09 -15.09
CA SER A 164 -2.74 43.52 -13.85
C SER A 164 -3.23 42.61 -12.74
N ASN A 165 -2.27 42.11 -11.96
CA ASN A 165 -2.42 41.44 -10.67
C ASN A 165 -2.60 39.91 -10.70
N LEU A 166 -1.49 39.20 -10.97
CA LEU A 166 -1.25 37.88 -10.36
C LEU A 166 0.18 37.82 -9.83
N SER A 167 0.42 38.53 -8.74
CA SER A 167 1.51 38.27 -7.82
C SER A 167 1.15 38.96 -6.49
N GLU A 168 1.55 38.34 -5.39
CA GLU A 168 1.63 38.96 -4.05
C GLU A 168 0.39 38.89 -3.13
N VAL A 169 0.04 37.67 -2.66
CA VAL A 169 -0.34 37.45 -1.24
C VAL A 169 0.22 36.10 -0.79
N THR A 170 1.55 36.02 -0.69
CA THR A 170 2.20 35.12 0.28
C THR A 170 2.67 36.01 1.41
N ARG A 171 1.96 35.93 2.56
CA ARG A 171 2.42 36.15 3.95
C ARG A 171 1.29 36.71 4.81
N HIS A 172 0.50 35.84 5.41
CA HIS A 172 -0.02 36.07 6.76
C HIS A 172 -0.08 34.72 7.50
N PHE A 173 1.10 34.30 7.97
CA PHE A 173 1.20 33.44 9.14
C PHE A 173 1.09 34.35 10.37
N THR A 174 0.01 34.20 11.14
CA THR A 174 0.05 34.47 12.58
C THR A 174 -0.79 33.43 13.30
N LEU A 175 -0.06 32.41 13.79
CA LEU A 175 -0.03 32.02 15.20
C LEU A 175 -1.37 32.02 15.94
N GLY A 176 -1.98 30.84 16.03
CA GLY A 176 -3.14 30.63 16.89
C GLY A 176 -3.69 29.21 16.84
N LYS A 177 -2.91 28.22 17.33
CA LYS A 177 -3.36 26.96 17.99
C LYS A 177 -2.24 25.91 18.01
N PHE A 178 -1.37 25.97 19.03
CA PHE A 178 -0.41 24.91 19.36
C PHE A 178 -0.82 24.08 20.59
N ALA A 179 -2.07 24.20 21.06
CA ALA A 179 -2.54 23.50 22.28
C ALA A 179 -3.52 22.33 22.03
N GLU A 180 -4.10 22.17 20.83
CA GLU A 180 -5.08 21.11 20.54
C GLU A 180 -4.51 19.86 19.85
N THR A 181 -3.29 19.93 19.30
CA THR A 181 -2.67 18.81 18.54
C THR A 181 -2.02 17.74 19.41
N LYS A 182 -1.79 17.97 20.70
CA LYS A 182 -1.18 16.95 21.59
C LYS A 182 -2.14 15.81 21.96
N ARG A 183 -3.44 16.10 22.12
CA ARG A 183 -4.44 15.09 22.52
C ARG A 183 -4.85 14.13 21.38
N THR A 184 -4.89 14.62 20.15
CA THR A 184 -5.28 13.81 18.98
C THR A 184 -4.15 12.88 18.51
N VAL A 185 -2.89 13.31 18.62
CA VAL A 185 -1.73 12.47 18.29
C VAL A 185 -1.59 11.32 19.30
N GLN A 186 -1.75 11.58 20.60
CA GLN A 186 -1.75 10.53 21.62
C GLN A 186 -2.85 9.47 21.42
N GLN A 187 -4.05 9.89 21.04
CA GLN A 187 -5.16 8.95 20.81
C GLN A 187 -4.93 8.08 19.57
N HIS A 188 -4.35 8.65 18.51
CA HIS A 188 -3.99 7.92 17.30
C HIS A 188 -2.87 6.91 17.57
N ASP A 189 -1.84 7.29 18.33
CA ASP A 189 -0.75 6.39 18.70
C ASP A 189 -1.24 5.20 19.54
N LEU A 190 -2.15 5.44 20.49
CA LEU A 190 -2.78 4.38 21.28
C LEU A 190 -3.59 3.39 20.40
N LEU A 191 -4.33 3.91 19.42
CA LEU A 191 -5.10 3.09 18.49
C LEU A 191 -4.19 2.26 17.59
N VAL A 192 -3.11 2.85 17.07
CA VAL A 192 -2.12 2.16 16.24
C VAL A 192 -1.43 1.05 17.05
N GLN A 193 -1.10 1.32 18.32
CA GLN A 193 -0.53 0.30 19.20
C GLN A 193 -1.50 -0.86 19.41
N LYS A 194 -2.78 -0.58 19.71
CA LYS A 194 -3.81 -1.62 19.86
C LYS A 194 -3.97 -2.45 18.58
N MET A 195 -4.02 -1.82 17.42
CA MET A 195 -4.09 -2.54 16.14
C MET A 195 -2.86 -3.41 15.89
N LYS A 196 -1.67 -2.97 16.33
CA LYS A 196 -0.45 -3.77 16.23
C LYS A 196 -0.51 -5.01 17.12
N GLU A 197 -1.01 -4.88 18.34
CA GLU A 197 -1.22 -5.99 19.28
C GLU A 197 -2.21 -7.02 18.70
N GLU A 198 -3.39 -6.57 18.27
CA GLU A 198 -4.40 -7.41 17.61
C GLU A 198 -3.84 -8.12 16.37
N LEU A 199 -3.06 -7.41 15.55
CA LEU A 199 -2.40 -8.02 14.38
C LEU A 199 -1.41 -9.12 14.78
N THR A 200 -0.70 -8.97 15.90
CA THR A 200 0.18 -10.03 16.41
C THR A 200 -0.59 -11.23 16.91
N GLU A 201 -1.72 -11.02 17.57
CA GLU A 201 -2.59 -12.09 18.06
C GLU A 201 -3.23 -12.86 16.90
N VAL A 202 -3.74 -12.15 15.88
CA VAL A 202 -4.28 -12.75 14.66
C VAL A 202 -3.21 -13.59 13.94
N LYS A 203 -1.97 -13.10 13.84
CA LYS A 203 -0.87 -13.87 13.25
C LYS A 203 -0.58 -15.15 14.03
N LYS A 204 -0.60 -15.10 15.36
CA LYS A 204 -0.42 -16.28 16.22
C LYS A 204 -1.55 -17.29 16.00
N LEU A 205 -2.80 -16.82 15.97
CA LEU A 205 -3.96 -17.68 15.73
C LEU A 205 -3.91 -18.31 14.33
N HIS A 206 -3.50 -17.55 13.30
CA HIS A 206 -3.32 -18.07 11.95
C HIS A 206 -2.31 -19.23 11.92
N LEU A 207 -1.15 -19.06 12.55
CA LEU A 207 -0.14 -20.12 12.65
C LEU A 207 -0.67 -21.34 13.42
N SER A 208 -1.38 -21.11 14.53
CA SER A 208 -2.00 -22.20 15.30
C SER A 208 -3.05 -22.96 14.48
N LEU A 209 -3.88 -22.26 13.72
CA LEU A 209 -4.88 -22.86 12.85
C LEU A 209 -4.21 -23.66 11.72
N GLN A 210 -3.17 -23.10 11.10
CA GLN A 210 -2.40 -23.78 10.06
C GLN A 210 -1.83 -25.12 10.56
N VAL A 211 -1.21 -25.14 11.75
CA VAL A 211 -0.71 -26.36 12.37
C VAL A 211 -1.85 -27.35 12.67
N SER A 212 -2.98 -26.86 13.18
CA SER A 212 -4.14 -27.72 13.45
C SER A 212 -4.74 -28.32 12.17
N CYS A 213 -4.76 -27.57 11.06
CA CYS A 213 -5.25 -28.05 9.77
C CYS A 213 -4.35 -29.16 9.21
N GLU A 214 -3.03 -28.99 9.26
CA GLU A 214 -2.10 -30.04 8.84
C GLU A 214 -2.23 -31.28 9.73
N GLY A 215 -2.30 -31.12 11.06
CA GLY A 215 -2.49 -32.24 11.96
C GLY A 215 -3.82 -32.98 11.75
N LEU A 216 -4.89 -32.28 11.38
CA LEU A 216 -6.17 -32.90 11.03
C LEU A 216 -6.07 -33.70 9.72
N LYS A 217 -5.36 -33.15 8.73
CA LYS A 217 -5.11 -33.83 7.44
C LYS A 217 -4.29 -35.10 7.62
N GLU A 218 -3.25 -35.07 8.44
CA GLU A 218 -2.44 -36.25 8.78
C GLU A 218 -3.27 -37.34 9.45
N LYS A 219 -4.11 -36.97 10.42
CA LYS A 219 -5.03 -37.90 11.08
C LYS A 219 -6.01 -38.53 10.10
N TYR A 220 -6.64 -37.72 9.26
CA TYR A 220 -7.56 -38.21 8.24
C TYR A 220 -6.88 -39.20 7.29
N GLN A 221 -5.65 -38.90 6.87
CA GLN A 221 -4.88 -39.79 6.02
C GLN A 221 -4.53 -41.11 6.72
N ALA A 222 -4.16 -41.06 8.01
CA ALA A 222 -3.88 -42.25 8.80
C ALA A 222 -5.14 -43.11 9.01
N ASP A 223 -6.28 -42.50 9.33
CA ASP A 223 -7.56 -43.20 9.51
C ASP A 223 -8.02 -43.87 8.20
N LEU A 224 -7.85 -43.18 7.07
CA LEU A 224 -8.14 -43.73 5.75
C LEU A 224 -7.25 -44.94 5.45
N GLN A 225 -5.95 -44.84 5.73
CA GLN A 225 -4.99 -45.93 5.55
C GLN A 225 -5.37 -47.16 6.39
N LEU A 226 -5.70 -46.94 7.67
CA LEU A 226 -6.12 -48.00 8.59
C LEU A 226 -7.42 -48.67 8.15
N LEU A 227 -8.38 -47.90 7.62
CA LEU A 227 -9.63 -48.45 7.11
C LEU A 227 -9.41 -49.32 5.86
N LEU A 228 -8.52 -48.90 4.97
CA LEU A 228 -8.15 -49.66 3.77
C LEU A 228 -7.46 -50.99 4.13
N GLU A 229 -6.54 -50.98 5.09
CA GLU A 229 -5.88 -52.19 5.59
C GLU A 229 -6.87 -53.17 6.23
N ALA A 230 -7.80 -52.66 7.05
CA ALA A 230 -8.83 -53.48 7.68
C ALA A 230 -9.79 -54.11 6.65
N LEU A 231 -10.10 -53.40 5.56
CA LEU A 231 -10.88 -53.95 4.45
C LEU A 231 -10.09 -55.03 3.70
N GLN A 232 -8.81 -54.79 3.42
CA GLN A 232 -7.95 -55.77 2.75
C GLN A 232 -7.80 -57.06 3.58
N GLU A 233 -7.60 -56.95 4.90
CA GLU A 233 -7.53 -58.11 5.80
C GLU A 233 -8.84 -58.93 5.77
N LYS A 234 -10.00 -58.27 5.75
CA LYS A 234 -11.30 -58.94 5.64
C LYS A 234 -11.51 -59.62 4.29
N THR A 235 -10.84 -59.16 3.23
CA THR A 235 -10.97 -59.74 1.88
C THR A 235 -9.98 -60.89 1.66
N CYS A 236 -8.93 -60.98 2.47
CA CYS A 236 -7.90 -62.03 2.41
C CYS A 236 -8.14 -63.21 3.37
N ARG A 237 -9.16 -63.13 4.24
CA ARG A 237 -9.64 -64.23 5.09
C ARG A 237 -10.83 -64.92 4.43
#